data_AF-R7WMW4-F1
#
_entry.id   AF-R7WMW4-F1
#
_cell.length_a   1.000
_cell.length_b   1.000
_cell.length_c   1.000
_cell.angle_alpha   90.00
_cell.angle_beta   90.00
_cell.angle_gamma   90.00
#
_symmetry.space_group_name_H-M   'P 1'
#
loop_
_entity.id
_entity.type
_entity.pdbx_description
1 polymer ?
#
loop_
_entity_poly.entity_id
_entity_poly.type
_entity_poly.pdbx_seq_one_letter_code
_entity_poly.pdbx_strand_id
1 'polypeptide(L)'
;MVRLQEVLAMRLALFAPARPRRRASFALAAVPVLAVAAVGASHVLSPDDVAPVVAADTPYTITGHGHGHGRGMGQWGAYGYAKNEGWAAERILSHYYGGTTLDAAPGAAITVRLVGQDDRQLDVYSDAGGSVAGRPLAPGEAAHLQPTPGGGANVVVTQGCGGEVLWQAQTDHPWVDPVDLAPDRPADQHLRLCDGSASYRGSLGVALDGTAPRVVNSVDLDDYLLAVVPAESRPDWADTGGAEALRAQAIAARSYASTENRTSYADTCDTQDCQVYGGSGAEDPRTTDAVRSTSRSVLVRDGAPVKAEFSASTGGWTAGGDFPAVEDRGDTESPHHDWVVATTAGEIASAFGVGELHDVVAVRNGSGADGGRVTTLKVTGSDGEVEVGGIEARRALDLRSDWFTITEGAVAPPTVAEPEPELNSPGNNVGGPVSPVDEKYRELGGAASTLGAPLGPQMMLPNEAGVFRLYTGGVIIWTQSLGAQVVDSSVLREWIPDGTGSAGDAGEPSGEEPVEG
;
A
#
# COMPACT_ATOMS: atom_id res chain seq x y z
N MET A 1 -26.79 -43.34 57.38
CA MET A 1 -26.41 -42.88 58.74
C MET A 1 -25.69 -41.54 58.58
N VAL A 2 -26.11 -40.48 59.30
CA VAL A 2 -25.38 -39.85 60.44
C VAL A 2 -24.06 -39.17 59.95
N ARG A 3 -23.97 -37.83 59.78
CA ARG A 3 -24.00 -36.68 60.75
C ARG A 3 -22.74 -36.62 61.65
N LEU A 4 -22.20 -35.49 62.15
CA LEU A 4 -22.43 -34.01 62.11
C LEU A 4 -21.01 -33.34 62.24
N GLN A 5 -20.66 -32.05 62.22
CA GLN A 5 -21.26 -30.68 62.35
C GLN A 5 -20.76 -29.75 61.19
N GLU A 6 -21.13 -28.49 60.93
CA GLU A 6 -21.43 -27.25 61.71
C GLU A 6 -20.16 -26.53 62.23
N VAL A 7 -20.03 -25.20 62.20
CA VAL A 7 -20.94 -24.07 62.52
C VAL A 7 -20.87 -23.00 61.38
N LEU A 8 -21.93 -22.49 60.70
CA LEU A 8 -23.25 -21.93 61.08
C LEU A 8 -23.15 -20.45 61.58
N ALA A 9 -23.99 -19.46 61.23
CA ALA A 9 -24.80 -19.09 60.05
C ALA A 9 -25.32 -17.64 60.26
N MET A 10 -26.12 -17.08 59.32
CA MET A 10 -27.54 -16.67 59.57
C MET A 10 -28.06 -15.70 58.48
N ARG A 11 -28.72 -16.23 57.43
CA ARG A 11 -30.17 -16.10 57.09
C ARG A 11 -30.60 -14.78 56.40
N LEU A 12 -31.24 -14.80 55.22
CA LEU A 12 -32.63 -15.22 54.86
C LEU A 12 -33.71 -14.20 55.33
N ALA A 13 -34.77 -13.85 54.55
CA ALA A 13 -35.16 -14.31 53.21
C ALA A 13 -36.30 -13.49 52.54
N LEU A 14 -36.50 -13.72 51.23
CA LEU A 14 -37.76 -13.87 50.46
C LEU A 14 -38.82 -12.73 50.29
N PHE A 15 -39.02 -12.36 49.01
CA PHE A 15 -40.30 -12.20 48.26
C PHE A 15 -41.35 -11.12 48.61
N ALA A 16 -42.04 -10.66 47.54
CA ALA A 16 -43.11 -9.64 47.55
C ALA A 16 -44.53 -10.25 47.70
N PRO A 17 -45.57 -9.41 47.93
CA PRO A 17 -46.47 -9.05 46.81
C PRO A 17 -46.95 -7.57 46.85
N ALA A 18 -47.94 -7.20 46.00
CA ALA A 18 -48.33 -5.81 45.72
C ALA A 18 -49.85 -5.51 45.90
N ARG A 19 -50.21 -4.20 45.84
CA ARG A 19 -51.57 -3.57 45.92
C ARG A 19 -52.13 -3.41 47.36
N PRO A 20 -53.15 -2.54 47.64
CA PRO A 20 -53.97 -1.73 46.72
C PRO A 20 -54.09 -0.21 47.03
N ARG A 21 -54.91 0.49 46.23
CA ARG A 21 -55.26 1.94 46.31
C ARG A 21 -56.10 2.32 47.54
N ARG A 22 -56.08 3.60 47.92
CA ARG A 22 -57.24 4.33 48.51
C ARG A 22 -57.49 5.67 47.79
N ARG A 23 -58.68 6.26 47.99
CA ARG A 23 -59.21 7.45 47.30
C ARG A 23 -59.48 8.60 48.29
N ALA A 24 -59.24 9.83 47.86
CA ALA A 24 -60.03 11.05 48.15
C ALA A 24 -59.46 12.21 47.29
N SER A 25 -60.19 13.25 46.86
CA SER A 25 -61.62 13.41 46.53
C SER A 25 -61.75 14.63 45.60
N PHE A 26 -62.78 14.71 44.76
CA PHE A 26 -62.99 15.87 43.88
C PHE A 26 -63.46 17.12 44.64
N ALA A 27 -62.95 18.28 44.23
CA ALA A 27 -63.62 19.57 44.36
C ALA A 27 -63.26 20.44 43.15
N LEU A 28 -64.27 20.98 42.45
CA LEU A 28 -64.06 22.04 41.44
C LEU A 28 -64.04 23.39 42.15
N ALA A 29 -63.10 24.26 41.76
CA ALA A 29 -63.17 25.70 41.96
C ALA A 29 -62.62 26.39 40.71
N ALA A 30 -63.25 27.49 40.30
CA ALA A 30 -62.92 28.17 39.04
C ALA A 30 -61.80 29.21 39.19
N VAL A 31 -61.20 29.53 38.04
CA VAL A 31 -60.10 30.49 37.85
C VAL A 31 -60.47 31.91 38.28
N PRO A 32 -59.53 32.62 38.94
CA PRO A 32 -59.27 34.03 38.66
C PRO A 32 -57.97 34.17 37.86
N VAL A 33 -58.02 34.88 36.72
CA VAL A 33 -56.81 35.19 35.95
C VAL A 33 -56.07 36.32 36.67
N LEU A 34 -54.86 36.03 37.17
CA LEU A 34 -53.93 37.05 37.65
C LEU A 34 -52.78 37.17 36.65
N ALA A 35 -52.69 38.32 35.99
CA ALA A 35 -51.54 38.63 35.13
C ALA A 35 -50.33 38.96 36.02
N VAL A 36 -49.40 38.01 36.13
CA VAL A 36 -48.07 38.26 36.70
C VAL A 36 -47.13 38.61 35.56
N ALA A 37 -46.51 39.79 35.64
CA ALA A 37 -45.60 40.26 34.59
C ALA A 37 -44.36 39.36 34.51
N ALA A 38 -43.97 38.98 33.29
CA ALA A 38 -42.70 38.33 33.03
C ALA A 38 -41.57 39.34 33.24
N VAL A 39 -40.99 39.35 34.44
CA VAL A 39 -39.70 40.00 34.68
C VAL A 39 -38.65 39.16 33.96
N GLY A 40 -38.23 39.60 32.78
CA GLY A 40 -37.14 38.99 32.04
C GLY A 40 -35.85 39.10 32.84
N ALA A 41 -35.44 38.01 33.49
CA ALA A 41 -34.12 37.88 34.07
C ALA A 41 -33.11 37.72 32.93
N SER A 42 -32.72 38.84 32.33
CA SER A 42 -31.60 38.89 31.40
C SER A 42 -30.34 38.48 32.16
N HIS A 43 -29.97 37.20 32.05
CA HIS A 43 -28.63 36.74 32.41
C HIS A 43 -27.65 37.37 31.43
N VAL A 44 -27.14 38.54 31.80
CA VAL A 44 -25.96 39.14 31.18
C VAL A 44 -24.80 38.21 31.52
N LEU A 45 -24.38 37.40 30.55
CA LEU A 45 -23.10 36.70 30.59
C LEU A 45 -22.00 37.75 30.82
N SER A 46 -21.04 37.45 31.69
CA SER A 46 -19.90 38.35 31.85
C SER A 46 -19.10 38.35 30.54
N PRO A 47 -18.52 39.48 30.11
CA PRO A 47 -17.73 39.51 28.88
C PRO A 47 -16.47 38.63 28.97
N ASP A 48 -16.11 38.16 30.16
CA ASP A 48 -14.99 37.27 30.44
C ASP A 48 -15.32 35.76 30.23
N ASP A 49 -16.61 35.40 30.04
CA ASP A 49 -17.06 34.01 29.83
C ASP A 49 -17.11 33.60 28.33
N VAL A 50 -16.74 34.51 27.41
CA VAL A 50 -16.61 34.20 25.98
C VAL A 50 -15.18 33.75 25.71
N ALA A 51 -14.98 32.43 25.54
CA ALA A 51 -13.73 31.90 25.00
C ALA A 51 -13.43 32.56 23.65
N PRO A 52 -12.17 32.94 23.36
CA PRO A 52 -11.82 33.59 22.11
C PRO A 52 -12.02 32.61 20.96
N VAL A 53 -13.14 32.76 20.24
CA VAL A 53 -13.44 31.99 19.03
C VAL A 53 -12.31 32.21 18.03
N VAL A 54 -11.63 31.13 17.67
CA VAL A 54 -10.62 31.18 16.63
C VAL A 54 -11.35 31.27 15.30
N ALA A 55 -11.20 32.41 14.61
CA ALA A 55 -11.84 32.63 13.31
C ALA A 55 -11.47 31.51 12.33
N ALA A 56 -12.42 31.04 11.52
CA ALA A 56 -12.23 29.87 10.67
C ALA A 56 -11.09 30.03 9.64
N ASP A 57 -10.76 31.27 9.27
CA ASP A 57 -9.66 31.66 8.39
C ASP A 57 -8.34 31.99 9.12
N THR A 58 -8.28 31.87 10.45
CA THR A 58 -7.02 31.98 11.22
C THR A 58 -6.04 30.91 10.71
N PRO A 59 -4.83 31.31 10.25
CA PRO A 59 -3.86 30.38 9.71
C PRO A 59 -3.24 29.53 10.82
N TYR A 60 -3.01 28.27 10.52
CA TYR A 60 -2.28 27.31 11.35
C TYR A 60 -1.17 26.65 10.54
N THR A 61 -0.10 26.27 11.23
CA THR A 61 0.99 25.48 10.67
C THR A 61 1.02 24.12 11.35
N ILE A 62 1.05 23.07 10.55
CA ILE A 62 1.37 21.70 10.99
C ILE A 62 2.80 21.39 10.54
N THR A 63 3.72 21.30 11.50
CA THR A 63 5.10 20.84 11.25
C THR A 63 5.23 19.41 11.74
N GLY A 64 5.78 18.50 10.93
CA GLY A 64 5.88 17.09 11.28
C GLY A 64 7.06 16.37 10.68
N HIS A 65 7.23 15.12 11.10
CA HIS A 65 8.44 14.34 10.90
C HIS A 65 8.14 12.94 10.33
N GLY A 66 8.91 12.49 9.36
CA GLY A 66 8.83 11.15 8.77
C GLY A 66 7.58 10.87 7.93
N HIS A 67 7.51 9.65 7.37
CA HIS A 67 6.41 9.19 6.53
C HIS A 67 6.00 7.75 6.88
N GLY A 68 4.73 7.56 7.22
CA GLY A 68 4.19 6.29 7.70
C GLY A 68 4.12 6.19 9.22
N HIS A 69 3.87 4.97 9.72
CA HIS A 69 3.65 4.67 11.14
C HIS A 69 4.94 4.56 11.98
N GLY A 70 6.13 4.65 11.36
CA GLY A 70 7.41 4.70 12.07
C GLY A 70 7.78 3.46 12.90
N ARG A 71 7.10 2.32 12.74
CA ARG A 71 7.37 1.10 13.54
C ARG A 71 8.40 0.22 12.85
N GLY A 72 9.29 -0.37 13.66
CA GLY A 72 10.42 -1.17 13.20
C GLY A 72 11.39 -0.37 12.32
N MET A 73 11.84 -0.95 11.21
CA MET A 73 12.88 -0.35 10.36
C MET A 73 12.38 0.84 9.54
N GLY A 74 13.12 1.95 9.56
CA GLY A 74 12.98 3.01 8.56
C GLY A 74 13.66 2.60 7.26
N GLN A 75 12.97 2.68 6.12
CA GLN A 75 13.56 2.31 4.83
C GLN A 75 14.61 3.33 4.38
N TRP A 76 14.31 4.64 4.47
CA TRP A 76 15.30 5.70 4.30
C TRP A 76 16.40 5.66 5.38
N GLY A 77 16.04 5.23 6.60
CA GLY A 77 16.99 4.99 7.69
C GLY A 77 18.03 3.92 7.38
N ALA A 78 17.57 2.72 6.99
CA ALA A 78 18.43 1.64 6.52
C ALA A 78 19.31 2.06 5.35
N TYR A 79 18.75 2.79 4.37
CA TYR A 79 19.49 3.36 3.25
C TYR A 79 20.62 4.29 3.70
N GLY A 80 20.35 5.24 4.60
CA GLY A 80 21.36 6.15 5.14
C GLY A 80 22.45 5.42 5.93
N TYR A 81 22.10 4.42 6.74
CA TYR A 81 23.07 3.60 7.47
C TYR A 81 23.97 2.77 6.53
N ALA A 82 23.42 2.21 5.45
CA ALA A 82 24.18 1.49 4.43
C ALA A 82 25.11 2.44 3.65
N LYS A 83 24.54 3.51 3.07
CA LYS A 83 25.22 4.47 2.18
C LYS A 83 26.28 5.30 2.90
N ASN A 84 25.93 5.93 4.02
CA ASN A 84 26.78 6.96 4.66
C ASN A 84 27.68 6.38 5.76
N GLU A 85 27.24 5.35 6.48
CA GLU A 85 28.02 4.73 7.55
C GLU A 85 28.59 3.34 7.21
N GLY A 86 28.24 2.76 6.05
CA GLY A 86 28.73 1.44 5.64
C GLY A 86 28.23 0.29 6.52
N TRP A 87 27.04 0.39 7.10
CA TRP A 87 26.48 -0.68 7.94
C TRP A 87 26.02 -1.85 7.08
N ALA A 88 26.45 -3.06 7.43
CA ALA A 88 25.90 -4.29 6.88
C ALA A 88 24.46 -4.53 7.40
N ALA A 89 23.66 -5.25 6.61
CA ALA A 89 22.26 -5.56 6.87
C ALA A 89 22.03 -6.11 8.28
N GLU A 90 22.90 -7.02 8.74
CA GLU A 90 22.80 -7.65 10.05
C GLU A 90 22.93 -6.63 11.19
N ARG A 91 23.73 -5.56 11.00
CA ARG A 91 23.84 -4.44 11.95
C ARG A 91 22.60 -3.55 11.90
N ILE A 92 22.13 -3.19 10.71
CA ILE A 92 20.91 -2.38 10.49
C ILE A 92 19.73 -3.04 11.20
N LEU A 93 19.52 -4.34 10.97
CA LEU A 93 18.46 -5.10 11.60
C LEU A 93 18.62 -5.19 13.12
N SER A 94 19.84 -5.39 13.64
CA SER A 94 20.09 -5.45 15.09
C SER A 94 19.78 -4.15 15.84
N HIS A 95 19.81 -3.01 15.14
CA HIS A 95 19.48 -1.68 15.68
C HIS A 95 17.98 -1.49 15.83
N TYR A 96 17.20 -1.75 14.77
CA TYR A 96 15.74 -1.61 14.80
C TYR A 96 15.04 -2.74 15.56
N TYR A 97 15.52 -3.98 15.41
CA TYR A 97 14.83 -5.18 15.89
C TYR A 97 15.53 -5.79 17.11
N GLY A 98 15.93 -4.95 18.07
CA GLY A 98 16.65 -5.36 19.27
C GLY A 98 16.01 -6.53 20.03
N GLY A 99 16.84 -7.44 20.55
CA GLY A 99 16.37 -8.67 21.20
C GLY A 99 15.81 -9.69 20.19
N THR A 100 16.45 -9.81 19.03
CA THR A 100 16.25 -10.89 18.05
C THR A 100 17.61 -11.47 17.63
N THR A 101 17.58 -12.61 16.96
CA THR A 101 18.74 -13.18 16.24
C THR A 101 18.33 -13.54 14.81
N LEU A 102 19.29 -13.71 13.90
CA LEU A 102 19.03 -14.31 12.60
C LEU A 102 18.98 -15.84 12.70
N ASP A 103 18.03 -16.46 12.02
CA ASP A 103 17.92 -17.91 11.82
C ASP A 103 17.37 -18.21 10.42
N ALA A 104 17.40 -19.48 10.00
CA ALA A 104 16.86 -19.92 8.73
C ALA A 104 15.38 -20.28 8.84
N ALA A 105 14.51 -19.54 8.16
CA ALA A 105 13.11 -19.88 7.99
C ALA A 105 12.94 -21.31 7.44
N PRO A 106 11.87 -22.03 7.81
CA PRO A 106 11.48 -23.24 7.09
C PRO A 106 11.29 -22.90 5.60
N GLY A 107 11.75 -23.77 4.71
CA GLY A 107 11.46 -23.65 3.27
C GLY A 107 9.99 -23.97 3.04
N ALA A 108 9.14 -22.96 3.09
CA ALA A 108 7.70 -23.05 3.01
C ALA A 108 7.17 -22.11 1.92
N ALA A 109 6.08 -22.53 1.28
CA ALA A 109 5.30 -21.62 0.44
C ALA A 109 4.45 -20.68 1.32
N ILE A 110 4.22 -19.47 0.83
CA ILE A 110 3.25 -18.52 1.35
C ILE A 110 2.04 -18.44 0.40
N THR A 111 0.84 -18.33 0.98
CA THR A 111 -0.40 -18.18 0.23
C THR A 111 -0.92 -16.74 0.26
N VAL A 112 -1.12 -16.16 -0.91
CA VAL A 112 -1.47 -14.74 -1.12
C VAL A 112 -2.83 -14.65 -1.78
N ARG A 113 -3.82 -14.03 -1.13
CA ARG A 113 -5.09 -13.64 -1.77
C ARG A 113 -4.82 -12.54 -2.79
N LEU A 114 -5.28 -12.74 -4.03
CA LEU A 114 -5.21 -11.73 -5.09
C LEU A 114 -6.50 -10.91 -5.11
N VAL A 115 -6.53 -9.79 -4.36
CA VAL A 115 -7.75 -8.99 -4.12
C VAL A 115 -8.32 -8.42 -5.43
N GLY A 116 -7.46 -8.10 -6.41
CA GLY A 116 -7.89 -7.66 -7.74
C GLY A 116 -8.70 -8.70 -8.54
N GLN A 117 -8.70 -9.97 -8.11
CA GLN A 117 -9.40 -11.09 -8.74
C GLN A 117 -10.48 -11.71 -7.81
N ASP A 118 -10.86 -11.02 -6.73
CA ASP A 118 -11.99 -11.42 -5.88
C ASP A 118 -13.31 -11.49 -6.67
N ASP A 119 -14.20 -12.39 -6.23
CA ASP A 119 -15.55 -12.60 -6.77
C ASP A 119 -15.60 -13.09 -8.24
N ARG A 120 -14.47 -13.58 -8.78
CA ARG A 120 -14.31 -14.15 -10.13
C ARG A 120 -13.99 -15.65 -10.10
N GLN A 121 -14.02 -16.27 -11.29
CA GLN A 121 -13.29 -17.53 -11.55
C GLN A 121 -11.80 -17.23 -11.80
N LEU A 122 -10.92 -18.22 -11.62
CA LEU A 122 -9.52 -18.11 -12.02
C LEU A 122 -9.38 -18.54 -13.49
N ASP A 123 -8.95 -17.61 -14.35
CA ASP A 123 -8.65 -17.85 -15.77
C ASP A 123 -7.15 -17.65 -16.02
N VAL A 124 -6.43 -18.74 -16.32
CA VAL A 124 -4.95 -18.77 -16.30
C VAL A 124 -4.36 -19.69 -17.37
N TYR A 125 -3.18 -19.34 -17.89
CA TYR A 125 -2.39 -20.16 -18.82
C TYR A 125 -0.89 -20.05 -18.52
N SER A 126 -0.04 -20.76 -19.27
CA SER A 126 1.41 -20.57 -19.24
C SER A 126 2.02 -20.90 -20.60
N ASP A 127 3.15 -20.27 -20.93
CA ASP A 127 3.80 -20.44 -22.24
C ASP A 127 4.46 -21.83 -22.35
N ALA A 128 4.96 -22.37 -21.24
CA ALA A 128 5.50 -23.72 -21.14
C ALA A 128 4.44 -24.81 -20.84
N GLY A 129 3.20 -24.41 -20.53
CA GLY A 129 2.16 -25.31 -20.01
C GLY A 129 2.25 -25.51 -18.49
N GLY A 130 1.72 -26.61 -17.98
CA GLY A 130 1.65 -26.88 -16.53
C GLY A 130 0.83 -28.11 -16.21
N SER A 131 0.09 -28.11 -15.09
CA SER A 131 -0.91 -29.15 -14.81
C SER A 131 -2.11 -28.66 -14.00
N VAL A 132 -3.25 -29.33 -14.13
CA VAL A 132 -4.48 -29.08 -13.37
C VAL A 132 -5.28 -30.37 -13.26
N ALA A 133 -5.93 -30.61 -12.11
CA ALA A 133 -6.71 -31.83 -11.84
C ALA A 133 -5.93 -33.14 -12.13
N GLY A 134 -4.61 -33.16 -11.88
CA GLY A 134 -3.73 -34.30 -12.15
C GLY A 134 -3.47 -34.60 -13.63
N ARG A 135 -3.71 -33.65 -14.54
CA ARG A 135 -3.45 -33.75 -15.98
C ARG A 135 -2.53 -32.63 -16.45
N PRO A 136 -1.64 -32.87 -17.42
CA PRO A 136 -0.85 -31.81 -18.02
C PRO A 136 -1.72 -30.82 -18.80
N LEU A 137 -1.28 -29.57 -18.81
CA LEU A 137 -1.68 -28.53 -19.77
C LEU A 137 -0.55 -28.38 -20.79
N ALA A 138 -0.86 -28.36 -22.07
CA ALA A 138 0.12 -28.06 -23.11
C ALA A 138 0.48 -26.56 -23.14
N PRO A 139 1.64 -26.18 -23.72
CA PRO A 139 1.99 -24.79 -24.04
C PRO A 139 0.82 -23.97 -24.60
N GLY A 140 0.42 -22.92 -23.87
CA GLY A 140 -0.68 -22.03 -24.25
C GLY A 140 -2.10 -22.57 -24.07
N GLU A 141 -2.31 -23.76 -23.51
CA GLU A 141 -3.64 -24.17 -23.03
C GLU A 141 -4.01 -23.36 -21.78
N ALA A 142 -5.28 -22.96 -21.68
CA ALA A 142 -5.78 -22.20 -20.55
C ALA A 142 -6.69 -23.07 -19.67
N ALA A 143 -6.59 -22.89 -18.37
CA ALA A 143 -7.41 -23.53 -17.35
C ALA A 143 -8.30 -22.49 -16.67
N HIS A 144 -9.59 -22.84 -16.56
CA HIS A 144 -10.64 -22.03 -15.95
C HIS A 144 -11.15 -22.77 -14.71
N LEU A 145 -10.96 -22.19 -13.52
CA LEU A 145 -11.27 -22.80 -12.23
C LEU A 145 -12.39 -22.03 -11.52
N GLN A 146 -13.50 -22.74 -11.26
CA GLN A 146 -14.58 -22.25 -10.41
C GLN A 146 -14.60 -23.07 -9.10
N PRO A 147 -14.36 -22.46 -7.92
CA PRO A 147 -14.34 -23.17 -6.64
C PRO A 147 -15.72 -23.72 -6.26
N THR A 148 -15.73 -24.76 -5.43
CA THR A 148 -16.92 -25.51 -5.01
C THR A 148 -17.03 -25.61 -3.47
N PRO A 149 -18.24 -25.80 -2.90
CA PRO A 149 -18.44 -25.92 -1.45
C PRO A 149 -17.72 -27.09 -0.75
N GLY A 150 -17.11 -28.01 -1.51
CA GLY A 150 -16.29 -29.11 -0.97
C GLY A 150 -14.81 -28.78 -0.81
N GLY A 151 -14.37 -27.55 -1.13
CA GLY A 151 -12.95 -27.16 -1.15
C GLY A 151 -12.22 -27.53 -2.45
N GLY A 152 -12.89 -28.22 -3.37
CA GLY A 152 -12.38 -28.52 -4.71
C GLY A 152 -12.82 -27.49 -5.77
N ALA A 153 -12.44 -27.69 -7.03
CA ALA A 153 -12.82 -26.86 -8.17
C ALA A 153 -13.52 -27.66 -9.29
N ASN A 154 -14.43 -26.98 -10.01
CA ASN A 154 -14.77 -27.36 -11.38
C ASN A 154 -13.69 -26.80 -12.31
N VAL A 155 -13.22 -27.61 -13.26
CA VAL A 155 -12.14 -27.26 -14.19
C VAL A 155 -12.66 -27.37 -15.62
N VAL A 156 -12.45 -26.32 -16.40
CA VAL A 156 -12.58 -26.33 -17.86
C VAL A 156 -11.22 -25.99 -18.46
N VAL A 157 -10.79 -26.72 -19.48
CA VAL A 157 -9.54 -26.44 -20.20
C VAL A 157 -9.84 -26.14 -21.67
N THR A 158 -9.21 -25.10 -22.20
CA THR A 158 -9.46 -24.52 -23.52
C THR A 158 -8.17 -24.33 -24.32
N GLN A 159 -8.31 -24.21 -25.64
CA GLN A 159 -7.20 -23.85 -26.54
C GLN A 159 -6.87 -22.34 -26.41
N GLY A 160 -6.19 -21.98 -25.33
CA GLY A 160 -5.96 -20.59 -24.92
C GLY A 160 -7.23 -19.91 -24.39
N CYS A 161 -7.05 -18.76 -23.74
CA CYS A 161 -8.03 -18.09 -22.86
C CYS A 161 -9.46 -17.83 -23.39
N GLY A 162 -9.72 -18.00 -24.68
CA GLY A 162 -11.06 -17.89 -25.29
C GLY A 162 -11.31 -18.89 -26.43
N GLY A 163 -10.55 -19.98 -26.48
CA GLY A 163 -10.66 -21.02 -27.51
C GLY A 163 -11.74 -22.07 -27.25
N GLU A 164 -11.76 -23.11 -28.08
CA GLU A 164 -12.65 -24.25 -27.89
C GLU A 164 -12.29 -25.05 -26.63
N VAL A 165 -13.31 -25.64 -25.96
CA VAL A 165 -13.12 -26.48 -24.78
C VAL A 165 -12.51 -27.82 -25.20
N LEU A 166 -11.31 -28.10 -24.71
CA LEU A 166 -10.57 -29.34 -24.92
C LEU A 166 -11.07 -30.45 -23.99
N TRP A 167 -11.28 -30.14 -22.72
CA TRP A 167 -11.84 -31.07 -21.73
C TRP A 167 -12.38 -30.35 -20.48
N GLN A 168 -13.10 -31.10 -19.64
CA GLN A 168 -13.62 -30.64 -18.35
C GLN A 168 -13.39 -31.71 -17.27
N ALA A 169 -13.30 -31.29 -16.01
CA ALA A 169 -13.15 -32.17 -14.85
C ALA A 169 -13.71 -31.52 -13.56
N GLN A 170 -13.74 -32.30 -12.48
CA GLN A 170 -13.79 -31.81 -11.11
C GLN A 170 -12.56 -32.32 -10.37
N THR A 171 -12.06 -31.56 -9.39
CA THR A 171 -10.89 -31.94 -8.59
C THR A 171 -11.01 -31.43 -7.16
N ASP A 172 -10.44 -32.20 -6.23
CA ASP A 172 -10.19 -31.87 -4.83
C ASP A 172 -8.88 -31.08 -4.60
N HIS A 173 -8.07 -30.90 -5.66
CA HIS A 173 -6.88 -30.03 -5.68
C HIS A 173 -7.18 -28.79 -6.54
N PRO A 174 -7.69 -27.68 -5.96
CA PRO A 174 -8.24 -26.54 -6.69
C PRO A 174 -7.16 -25.58 -7.23
N TRP A 175 -6.08 -26.13 -7.78
CA TRP A 175 -4.89 -25.40 -8.23
C TRP A 175 -4.55 -25.74 -9.69
N VAL A 176 -4.05 -24.73 -10.39
CA VAL A 176 -3.24 -24.85 -11.59
C VAL A 176 -1.79 -24.75 -11.15
N ASP A 177 -1.05 -25.83 -11.37
CA ASP A 177 0.36 -25.95 -11.04
C ASP A 177 1.23 -25.66 -12.27
N PRO A 178 2.45 -25.10 -12.08
CA PRO A 178 3.47 -24.96 -13.12
C PRO A 178 3.97 -26.32 -13.65
N VAL A 179 4.89 -26.29 -14.63
CA VAL A 179 5.63 -27.49 -15.06
C VAL A 179 6.58 -27.99 -13.95
N ASP A 180 7.22 -27.08 -13.22
CA ASP A 180 8.01 -27.38 -12.02
C ASP A 180 7.55 -26.50 -10.84
N LEU A 181 7.29 -27.14 -9.69
CA LEU A 181 6.89 -26.49 -8.44
C LEU A 181 8.07 -25.83 -7.71
N ALA A 182 9.31 -26.09 -8.12
CA ALA A 182 10.51 -25.47 -7.55
C ALA A 182 10.50 -23.92 -7.64
N PRO A 183 11.23 -23.23 -6.74
CA PRO A 183 11.57 -21.82 -6.90
C PRO A 183 12.54 -21.58 -8.06
N ASP A 184 12.87 -20.31 -8.36
CA ASP A 184 13.85 -19.91 -9.39
C ASP A 184 13.55 -20.40 -10.82
N ARG A 185 12.29 -20.77 -11.10
CA ARG A 185 11.84 -21.19 -12.43
C ARG A 185 11.94 -20.05 -13.48
N PRO A 186 12.07 -20.39 -14.78
CA PRO A 186 12.10 -19.40 -15.86
C PRO A 186 10.71 -18.82 -16.17
N ALA A 187 10.71 -17.62 -16.78
CA ALA A 187 9.52 -16.78 -16.98
C ALA A 187 8.47 -17.35 -17.95
N ASP A 188 8.82 -18.34 -18.77
CA ASP A 188 7.89 -19.08 -19.63
C ASP A 188 7.05 -20.11 -18.85
N GLN A 189 7.50 -20.53 -17.66
CA GLN A 189 6.76 -21.38 -16.71
C GLN A 189 5.96 -20.58 -15.67
N HIS A 190 5.88 -19.25 -15.81
CA HIS A 190 5.06 -18.43 -14.94
C HIS A 190 3.58 -18.54 -15.36
N LEU A 191 2.69 -18.52 -14.37
CA LEU A 191 1.25 -18.62 -14.60
C LEU A 191 0.69 -17.23 -14.91
N ARG A 192 0.21 -17.03 -16.13
CA ARG A 192 -0.29 -15.76 -16.67
C ARG A 192 -1.81 -15.69 -16.55
N LEU A 193 -2.34 -14.59 -16.02
CA LEU A 193 -3.78 -14.37 -16.00
C LEU A 193 -4.30 -14.05 -17.41
N CYS A 194 -5.47 -14.61 -17.75
CA CYS A 194 -6.07 -14.49 -19.08
C CYS A 194 -6.58 -13.08 -19.43
N ASP A 195 -6.73 -12.19 -18.43
CA ASP A 195 -7.00 -10.76 -18.66
C ASP A 195 -5.74 -9.95 -19.00
N GLY A 196 -4.55 -10.58 -18.95
CA GLY A 196 -3.26 -9.95 -19.19
C GLY A 196 -2.76 -9.06 -18.05
N SER A 197 -3.44 -9.04 -16.90
CA SER A 197 -3.13 -8.11 -15.79
C SER A 197 -1.79 -8.40 -15.10
N ALA A 198 -1.44 -9.68 -14.91
CA ALA A 198 -0.26 -10.10 -14.18
C ALA A 198 0.22 -11.51 -14.58
N SER A 199 1.43 -11.87 -14.13
CA SER A 199 2.03 -13.19 -14.25
C SER A 199 2.67 -13.57 -12.90
N TYR A 200 2.58 -14.82 -12.48
CA TYR A 200 2.93 -15.25 -11.13
C TYR A 200 3.88 -16.45 -11.12
N ARG A 201 4.79 -16.46 -10.14
CA ARG A 201 5.50 -17.66 -9.67
C ARG A 201 4.57 -18.49 -8.77
N GLY A 202 5.00 -19.67 -8.35
CA GLY A 202 4.15 -20.59 -7.57
C GLY A 202 3.02 -21.23 -8.39
N SER A 203 1.96 -21.63 -7.72
CA SER A 203 0.71 -22.13 -8.30
C SER A 203 -0.40 -21.10 -8.13
N LEU A 204 -1.42 -21.12 -9.00
CA LEU A 204 -2.62 -20.29 -8.86
C LEU A 204 -3.84 -21.19 -8.64
N GLY A 205 -4.63 -20.90 -7.61
CA GLY A 205 -5.78 -21.70 -7.24
C GLY A 205 -6.96 -20.88 -6.73
N VAL A 206 -8.01 -21.59 -6.34
CA VAL A 206 -9.28 -21.00 -5.94
C VAL A 206 -9.80 -21.52 -4.61
N ALA A 207 -10.38 -20.61 -3.82
CA ALA A 207 -11.00 -20.90 -2.53
C ALA A 207 -12.40 -20.26 -2.42
N LEU A 208 -13.13 -20.59 -1.34
CA LEU A 208 -14.37 -19.92 -0.97
C LEU A 208 -14.24 -19.20 0.37
N ASP A 209 -14.60 -17.93 0.37
CA ASP A 209 -14.86 -17.11 1.55
C ASP A 209 -16.36 -17.17 1.86
N GLY A 210 -16.77 -18.23 2.57
CA GLY A 210 -18.17 -18.62 2.74
C GLY A 210 -18.79 -19.12 1.43
N THR A 211 -19.28 -18.21 0.59
CA THR A 211 -19.78 -18.47 -0.77
C THR A 211 -19.13 -17.61 -1.85
N ALA A 212 -18.29 -16.65 -1.47
CA ALA A 212 -17.61 -15.74 -2.38
C ALA A 212 -16.31 -16.36 -2.90
N PRO A 213 -16.06 -16.45 -4.22
CA PRO A 213 -14.84 -17.05 -4.74
C PRO A 213 -13.64 -16.13 -4.55
N ARG A 214 -12.49 -16.73 -4.26
CA ARG A 214 -11.21 -16.06 -4.02
C ARG A 214 -10.15 -16.72 -4.90
N VAL A 215 -9.29 -15.91 -5.51
CA VAL A 215 -8.08 -16.40 -6.19
C VAL A 215 -6.90 -16.29 -5.22
N VAL A 216 -6.09 -17.34 -5.16
CA VAL A 216 -4.95 -17.46 -4.26
C VAL A 216 -3.71 -17.89 -5.05
N ASN A 217 -2.58 -17.23 -4.80
CA ASN A 217 -1.27 -17.64 -5.28
C ASN A 217 -0.51 -18.37 -4.16
N SER A 218 0.02 -19.56 -4.42
CA SER A 218 0.83 -20.35 -3.49
C SER A 218 2.26 -20.43 -4.03
N VAL A 219 3.19 -19.70 -3.42
CA VAL A 219 4.52 -19.41 -3.99
C VAL A 219 5.61 -19.58 -2.94
N ASP A 220 6.82 -20.00 -3.33
CA ASP A 220 7.96 -20.07 -2.41
C ASP A 220 8.25 -18.70 -1.79
N LEU A 221 8.64 -18.67 -0.52
CA LEU A 221 8.80 -17.42 0.24
C LEU A 221 9.92 -16.51 -0.30
N ASP A 222 11.00 -17.04 -0.90
CA ASP A 222 12.00 -16.19 -1.55
C ASP A 222 11.53 -15.74 -2.95
N ASP A 223 10.80 -16.58 -3.70
CA ASP A 223 10.17 -16.20 -4.98
C ASP A 223 9.08 -15.11 -4.80
N TYR A 224 8.36 -15.12 -3.68
CA TYR A 224 7.41 -14.06 -3.28
C TYR A 224 8.11 -12.70 -3.11
N LEU A 225 9.26 -12.71 -2.42
CA LEU A 225 10.00 -11.50 -2.08
C LEU A 225 10.65 -10.80 -3.29
N LEU A 226 10.86 -11.52 -4.41
CA LEU A 226 11.31 -10.90 -5.66
C LEU A 226 10.37 -9.81 -6.16
N ALA A 227 9.07 -9.90 -5.87
CA ALA A 227 8.08 -8.90 -6.22
C ALA A 227 7.79 -7.89 -5.10
N VAL A 228 7.94 -8.29 -3.83
CA VAL A 228 7.68 -7.41 -2.67
C VAL A 228 8.82 -6.41 -2.43
N VAL A 229 10.08 -6.86 -2.40
CA VAL A 229 11.22 -5.98 -2.09
C VAL A 229 11.33 -4.77 -3.04
N PRO A 230 11.18 -4.89 -4.38
CA PRO A 230 11.17 -3.73 -5.28
C PRO A 230 9.88 -2.89 -5.24
N ALA A 231 8.80 -3.39 -4.63
CA ALA A 231 7.57 -2.62 -4.42
C ALA A 231 7.63 -1.75 -3.16
N GLU A 232 8.31 -2.23 -2.11
CA GLU A 232 8.47 -1.52 -0.83
C GLU A 232 9.69 -0.57 -0.83
N SER A 233 10.84 -1.02 -1.34
CA SER A 233 12.12 -0.29 -1.38
C SER A 233 12.62 -0.10 -2.82
N ARG A 234 13.30 1.03 -3.07
CA ARG A 234 13.73 1.39 -4.43
C ARG A 234 14.95 0.55 -4.88
N PRO A 235 14.91 -0.13 -6.04
CA PRO A 235 16.05 -0.92 -6.51
C PRO A 235 17.31 -0.11 -6.86
N ASP A 236 17.14 1.17 -7.24
CA ASP A 236 18.24 2.10 -7.56
C ASP A 236 19.18 2.36 -6.38
N TRP A 237 18.73 2.12 -5.15
CA TRP A 237 19.57 2.17 -3.95
C TRP A 237 20.75 1.21 -3.99
N ALA A 238 20.69 0.10 -4.73
CA ALA A 238 21.85 -0.78 -4.89
C ALA A 238 23.04 -0.05 -5.54
N ASP A 239 22.76 0.80 -6.52
CA ASP A 239 23.75 1.51 -7.34
C ASP A 239 24.37 2.71 -6.60
N THR A 240 23.73 3.19 -5.53
CA THR A 240 24.14 4.36 -4.74
C THR A 240 24.71 4.02 -3.34
N GLY A 241 24.97 2.74 -3.07
CA GLY A 241 25.57 2.25 -1.80
C GLY A 241 24.57 1.68 -0.78
N GLY A 242 23.28 1.65 -1.10
CA GLY A 242 22.19 1.10 -0.31
C GLY A 242 21.95 -0.41 -0.45
N ALA A 243 22.83 -1.17 -1.10
CA ALA A 243 22.65 -2.62 -1.29
C ALA A 243 22.42 -3.39 0.03
N GLU A 244 23.09 -2.98 1.11
CA GLU A 244 22.89 -3.55 2.46
C GLU A 244 21.53 -3.18 3.07
N ALA A 245 20.93 -2.05 2.68
CA ALA A 245 19.56 -1.71 3.06
C ALA A 245 18.54 -2.60 2.34
N LEU A 246 18.76 -2.93 1.07
CA LEU A 246 17.92 -3.89 0.34
C LEU A 246 18.03 -5.31 0.92
N ARG A 247 19.24 -5.73 1.33
CA ARG A 247 19.44 -6.99 2.09
C ARG A 247 18.69 -6.96 3.43
N ALA A 248 18.72 -5.85 4.16
CA ALA A 248 17.93 -5.68 5.38
C ALA A 248 16.42 -5.76 5.09
N GLN A 249 15.93 -5.06 4.05
CA GLN A 249 14.52 -5.08 3.65
C GLN A 249 14.04 -6.49 3.27
N ALA A 250 14.84 -7.26 2.53
CA ALA A 250 14.52 -8.64 2.20
C ALA A 250 14.35 -9.52 3.45
N ILE A 251 15.22 -9.38 4.46
CA ILE A 251 15.12 -10.12 5.73
C ILE A 251 13.92 -9.66 6.56
N ALA A 252 13.67 -8.34 6.66
CA ALA A 252 12.53 -7.79 7.40
C ALA A 252 11.20 -8.26 6.77
N ALA A 253 11.05 -8.10 5.46
CA ALA A 253 9.89 -8.56 4.71
C ALA A 253 9.69 -10.08 4.83
N ARG A 254 10.75 -10.90 4.73
CA ARG A 254 10.67 -12.35 4.95
C ARG A 254 10.18 -12.71 6.35
N SER A 255 10.65 -11.98 7.36
CA SER A 255 10.29 -12.22 8.77
C SER A 255 8.83 -11.85 9.01
N TYR A 256 8.38 -10.69 8.51
CA TYR A 256 6.99 -10.26 8.52
C TYR A 256 6.08 -11.30 7.85
N ALA A 257 6.37 -11.66 6.61
CA ALA A 257 5.62 -12.65 5.84
C ALA A 257 5.54 -14.02 6.53
N SER A 258 6.62 -14.45 7.21
CA SER A 258 6.66 -15.68 8.03
C SER A 258 5.78 -15.65 9.28
N THR A 259 5.12 -14.51 9.59
CA THR A 259 4.18 -14.36 10.72
C THR A 259 2.74 -14.08 10.29
N GLU A 260 2.47 -13.85 9.01
CA GLU A 260 1.11 -13.61 8.52
C GLU A 260 0.30 -14.91 8.46
N ASN A 261 -0.94 -14.85 8.95
CA ASN A 261 -1.92 -15.95 8.91
C ASN A 261 -3.32 -15.32 9.02
N ARG A 262 -3.75 -14.64 7.95
CA ARG A 262 -4.89 -13.72 7.98
C ARG A 262 -6.24 -14.41 7.74
N THR A 263 -6.27 -15.51 6.99
CA THR A 263 -7.49 -16.24 6.65
C THR A 263 -7.26 -17.74 6.59
N SER A 264 -8.32 -18.56 6.58
CA SER A 264 -8.20 -20.02 6.44
C SER A 264 -7.87 -20.50 5.02
N TYR A 265 -7.63 -19.59 4.07
CA TYR A 265 -7.38 -19.90 2.65
C TYR A 265 -6.18 -19.15 2.05
N ALA A 266 -5.67 -18.13 2.75
CA ALA A 266 -4.52 -17.33 2.38
C ALA A 266 -3.86 -16.76 3.65
N ASP A 267 -2.54 -16.94 3.77
CA ASP A 267 -1.71 -16.40 4.84
C ASP A 267 -1.72 -14.86 4.81
N THR A 268 -1.62 -14.28 3.60
CA THR A 268 -1.52 -12.82 3.37
C THR A 268 -2.33 -12.35 2.15
N CYS A 269 -2.20 -11.08 1.77
CA CYS A 269 -2.84 -10.46 0.60
C CYS A 269 -1.87 -9.58 -0.20
N ASP A 270 -2.29 -9.14 -1.39
CA ASP A 270 -1.49 -8.40 -2.37
C ASP A 270 -1.49 -6.86 -2.21
N THR A 271 -2.16 -6.33 -1.16
CA THR A 271 -2.37 -4.89 -0.95
C THR A 271 -1.49 -4.30 0.16
N GLN A 272 -1.50 -2.96 0.28
CA GLN A 272 -0.84 -2.20 1.35
C GLN A 272 -1.36 -2.51 2.78
N ASP A 273 -2.48 -3.25 2.94
CA ASP A 273 -2.90 -3.77 4.26
C ASP A 273 -2.07 -5.00 4.70
N CYS A 274 -1.29 -5.56 3.77
CA CYS A 274 -0.47 -6.76 3.87
C CYS A 274 0.99 -6.42 3.50
N GLN A 275 1.41 -6.70 2.27
CA GLN A 275 2.62 -6.21 1.60
C GLN A 275 2.31 -6.15 0.09
N VAL A 276 2.87 -5.20 -0.66
CA VAL A 276 2.50 -5.03 -2.08
C VAL A 276 3.08 -6.17 -2.92
N TYR A 277 2.22 -6.96 -3.58
CA TYR A 277 2.63 -8.13 -4.36
C TYR A 277 2.11 -8.09 -5.80
N GLY A 278 2.88 -7.48 -6.71
CA GLY A 278 2.54 -7.34 -8.14
C GLY A 278 2.78 -8.61 -9.00
N GLY A 279 3.17 -9.73 -8.39
CA GLY A 279 3.65 -10.91 -9.12
C GLY A 279 4.97 -10.67 -9.86
N SER A 280 5.33 -11.58 -10.77
CA SER A 280 6.66 -11.62 -11.38
C SER A 280 6.96 -10.49 -12.38
N GLY A 281 5.99 -9.62 -12.66
CA GLY A 281 6.21 -8.43 -13.48
C GLY A 281 6.93 -7.29 -12.73
N ALA A 282 7.04 -7.39 -11.40
CA ALA A 282 7.67 -6.38 -10.54
C ALA A 282 9.15 -6.67 -10.21
N GLU A 283 9.72 -7.77 -10.69
CA GLU A 283 11.06 -8.24 -10.31
C GLU A 283 12.18 -7.35 -10.89
N ASP A 284 13.04 -6.78 -10.03
CA ASP A 284 14.28 -6.10 -10.42
C ASP A 284 15.52 -6.95 -10.05
N PRO A 285 16.54 -7.06 -10.93
CA PRO A 285 17.77 -7.81 -10.62
C PRO A 285 18.49 -7.36 -9.34
N ARG A 286 18.49 -6.06 -9.02
CA ARG A 286 19.19 -5.49 -7.86
C ARG A 286 18.56 -5.91 -6.54
N THR A 287 17.22 -5.97 -6.49
CA THR A 287 16.49 -6.54 -5.35
C THR A 287 16.49 -8.06 -5.36
N THR A 288 16.59 -8.70 -6.53
CA THR A 288 16.76 -10.16 -6.66
C THR A 288 18.06 -10.62 -5.99
N ASP A 289 19.18 -9.93 -6.25
CA ASP A 289 20.45 -10.20 -5.56
C ASP A 289 20.34 -10.01 -4.04
N ALA A 290 19.60 -8.99 -3.56
CA ALA A 290 19.36 -8.79 -2.13
C ALA A 290 18.49 -9.89 -1.49
N VAL A 291 17.47 -10.39 -2.20
CA VAL A 291 16.63 -11.51 -1.73
C VAL A 291 17.43 -12.81 -1.71
N ARG A 292 18.12 -13.15 -2.80
CA ARG A 292 18.87 -14.42 -2.93
C ARG A 292 20.12 -14.45 -2.04
N SER A 293 20.85 -13.35 -1.89
CA SER A 293 21.98 -13.26 -0.94
C SER A 293 21.56 -13.28 0.54
N THR A 294 20.26 -13.16 0.82
CA THR A 294 19.67 -13.33 2.16
C THR A 294 18.73 -14.52 2.24
N SER A 295 18.76 -15.44 1.27
CA SER A 295 17.80 -16.55 1.14
C SER A 295 17.50 -17.22 2.47
N ARG A 296 16.19 -17.43 2.74
CA ARG A 296 15.63 -17.97 3.98
C ARG A 296 15.98 -17.24 5.29
N SER A 297 16.78 -16.18 5.30
CA SER A 297 17.22 -15.51 6.54
C SER A 297 16.08 -14.68 7.14
N VAL A 298 15.73 -14.95 8.40
CA VAL A 298 14.68 -14.25 9.16
C VAL A 298 15.14 -13.87 10.57
N LEU A 299 14.52 -12.84 11.11
CA LEU A 299 14.63 -12.44 12.50
C LEU A 299 13.74 -13.33 13.37
N VAL A 300 14.32 -13.91 14.43
CA VAL A 300 13.61 -14.73 15.41
C VAL A 300 13.75 -14.20 16.83
N ARG A 301 12.72 -14.44 17.64
CA ARG A 301 12.69 -14.22 19.10
C ARG A 301 12.01 -15.44 19.73
N ASP A 302 12.57 -15.95 20.82
CA ASP A 302 12.08 -17.14 21.54
C ASP A 302 11.86 -18.40 20.67
N GLY A 303 12.58 -18.51 19.54
CA GLY A 303 12.51 -19.62 18.60
C GLY A 303 11.44 -19.53 17.51
N ALA A 304 10.76 -18.38 17.37
CA ALA A 304 9.78 -18.12 16.32
C ALA A 304 10.15 -16.85 15.51
N PRO A 305 9.78 -16.76 14.21
CA PRO A 305 9.89 -15.52 13.44
C PRO A 305 9.15 -14.36 14.11
N VAL A 306 9.67 -13.14 13.95
CA VAL A 306 9.03 -11.92 14.47
C VAL A 306 8.36 -11.12 13.36
N LYS A 307 7.26 -10.43 13.70
CA LYS A 307 6.59 -9.49 12.81
C LYS A 307 7.43 -8.22 12.66
N ALA A 308 8.43 -8.30 11.79
CA ALA A 308 9.39 -7.23 11.52
C ALA A 308 8.76 -6.13 10.65
N GLU A 309 7.87 -5.33 11.24
CA GLU A 309 7.32 -4.14 10.59
C GLU A 309 8.42 -3.20 10.10
N PHE A 310 8.15 -2.46 9.03
CA PHE A 310 9.02 -1.42 8.49
C PHE A 310 8.15 -0.24 8.02
N SER A 311 8.75 0.91 7.78
CA SER A 311 8.04 2.12 7.34
C SER A 311 8.94 3.00 6.48
N ALA A 312 8.35 3.80 5.58
CA ALA A 312 9.11 4.59 4.61
C ALA A 312 10.16 5.50 5.28
N SER A 313 9.73 6.35 6.22
CA SER A 313 10.61 7.25 6.97
C SER A 313 10.16 7.39 8.42
N THR A 314 11.12 7.38 9.34
CA THR A 314 10.88 7.39 10.80
C THR A 314 10.76 8.80 11.37
N GLY A 315 11.29 9.84 10.70
CA GLY A 315 11.41 11.19 11.26
C GLY A 315 12.55 11.31 12.27
N GLY A 316 13.57 10.46 12.14
CA GLY A 316 14.70 10.42 13.08
C GLY A 316 14.51 9.58 14.35
N TRP A 317 13.32 8.99 14.56
CA TRP A 317 13.07 8.07 15.69
C TRP A 317 11.91 7.11 15.41
N THR A 318 12.05 5.83 15.75
CA THR A 318 10.97 4.85 15.58
C THR A 318 9.86 5.06 16.63
N ALA A 319 8.61 4.73 16.27
CA ALA A 319 7.46 4.92 17.14
C ALA A 319 7.45 4.01 18.38
N GLY A 320 8.21 2.90 18.35
CA GLY A 320 8.14 1.80 19.31
C GLY A 320 6.99 0.83 19.02
N GLY A 321 6.76 -0.12 19.94
CA GLY A 321 5.76 -1.19 19.82
C GLY A 321 6.33 -2.51 20.33
N ASP A 322 6.26 -3.57 19.52
CA ASP A 322 6.88 -4.89 19.76
C ASP A 322 8.43 -4.85 19.80
N PHE A 323 8.98 -3.69 19.43
CA PHE A 323 10.39 -3.31 19.54
C PHE A 323 10.49 -1.94 20.24
N PRO A 324 11.55 -1.70 21.04
CA PRO A 324 11.77 -0.39 21.66
C PRO A 324 11.90 0.75 20.63
N ALA A 325 11.48 1.97 21.02
CA ALA A 325 11.71 3.16 20.22
C ALA A 325 13.21 3.50 20.16
N VAL A 326 13.80 3.55 18.97
CA VAL A 326 15.23 3.84 18.74
C VAL A 326 15.42 5.07 17.85
N GLU A 327 16.49 5.81 18.14
CA GLU A 327 16.98 6.92 17.31
C GLU A 327 17.40 6.40 15.92
N ASP A 328 17.03 7.11 14.86
CA ASP A 328 17.27 6.71 13.47
C ASP A 328 17.99 7.83 12.71
N ARG A 329 19.33 7.83 12.79
CA ARG A 329 20.16 8.86 12.16
C ARG A 329 20.32 8.70 10.65
N GLY A 330 20.06 7.51 10.10
CA GLY A 330 20.09 7.31 8.66
C GLY A 330 18.94 8.03 7.94
N ASP A 331 17.83 8.23 8.65
CA ASP A 331 16.57 8.77 8.10
C ASP A 331 16.69 10.23 7.64
N THR A 332 17.78 10.93 7.96
CA THR A 332 18.11 12.26 7.40
C THR A 332 18.34 12.25 5.89
N GLU A 333 18.52 11.08 5.27
CA GLU A 333 18.48 10.91 3.80
C GLU A 333 17.07 11.01 3.21
N SER A 334 16.02 10.99 4.05
CA SER A 334 14.64 10.99 3.54
C SER A 334 14.20 12.38 3.06
N PRO A 335 13.61 12.49 1.85
CA PRO A 335 12.91 13.70 1.41
C PRO A 335 11.61 13.95 2.20
N HIS A 336 11.30 13.12 3.20
CA HIS A 336 10.17 13.26 4.12
C HIS A 336 10.59 13.25 5.60
N HIS A 337 11.88 13.48 5.90
CA HIS A 337 12.39 13.54 7.27
C HIS A 337 11.68 14.64 8.07
N ASP A 338 11.71 15.88 7.55
CA ASP A 338 10.87 17.02 7.98
C ASP A 338 9.80 17.31 6.91
N TRP A 339 8.64 17.81 7.31
CA TRP A 339 7.64 18.38 6.41
C TRP A 339 6.77 19.45 7.11
N VAL A 340 6.16 20.33 6.31
CA VAL A 340 5.27 21.40 6.78
C VAL A 340 4.02 21.47 5.91
N VAL A 341 2.85 21.54 6.55
CA VAL A 341 1.55 21.77 5.92
C VAL A 341 0.95 23.07 6.48
N ALA A 342 0.54 23.98 5.60
CA ALA A 342 -0.23 25.15 5.97
C ALA A 342 -1.73 24.79 5.96
N THR A 343 -2.47 25.24 6.96
CA THR A 343 -3.92 24.98 7.11
C THR A 343 -4.57 26.13 7.89
N THR A 344 -5.81 25.95 8.35
CA THR A 344 -6.62 26.93 9.05
C THR A 344 -7.39 26.30 10.21
N ALA A 345 -7.83 27.13 11.14
CA ALA A 345 -8.68 26.68 12.25
C ALA A 345 -9.97 25.99 11.77
N GLY A 346 -10.58 26.50 10.69
CA GLY A 346 -11.79 25.93 10.10
C GLY A 346 -11.58 24.56 9.45
N GLU A 347 -10.44 24.33 8.80
CA GLU A 347 -10.09 23.01 8.24
C GLU A 347 -9.86 21.98 9.34
N ILE A 348 -9.08 22.33 10.38
CA ILE A 348 -8.85 21.46 11.55
C ILE A 348 -10.19 21.13 12.22
N ALA A 349 -11.04 22.12 12.48
CA ALA A 349 -12.32 21.89 13.13
C ALA A 349 -13.31 21.08 12.26
N SER A 350 -13.24 21.24 10.93
CA SER A 350 -14.04 20.46 9.98
C SER A 350 -13.60 18.99 9.92
N ALA A 351 -12.30 18.72 10.01
CA ALA A 351 -11.75 17.36 10.02
C ALA A 351 -12.24 16.51 11.22
N PHE A 352 -12.52 17.17 12.35
CA PHE A 352 -13.01 16.51 13.58
C PHE A 352 -14.49 16.79 13.90
N GLY A 353 -15.17 17.65 13.14
CA GLY A 353 -16.60 17.95 13.32
C GLY A 353 -16.95 18.70 14.61
N VAL A 354 -16.05 19.55 15.12
CA VAL A 354 -16.19 20.21 16.44
C VAL A 354 -16.81 21.62 16.42
N GLY A 355 -17.24 22.11 15.25
CA GLY A 355 -17.79 23.47 15.09
C GLY A 355 -16.71 24.52 14.85
N GLU A 356 -16.68 25.60 15.65
CA GLU A 356 -15.58 26.57 15.68
C GLU A 356 -14.44 26.05 16.57
N LEU A 357 -13.17 26.27 16.20
CA LEU A 357 -12.02 25.73 16.96
C LEU A 357 -11.77 26.52 18.26
N HIS A 358 -11.48 25.81 19.35
CA HIS A 358 -11.09 26.40 20.64
C HIS A 358 -9.70 25.94 21.13
N ASP A 359 -9.38 24.65 21.05
CA ASP A 359 -8.13 24.08 21.60
C ASP A 359 -7.72 22.78 20.88
N VAL A 360 -6.42 22.50 20.85
CA VAL A 360 -5.81 21.30 20.23
C VAL A 360 -4.64 20.82 21.09
N VAL A 361 -4.83 19.69 21.79
CA VAL A 361 -3.84 19.15 22.74
C VAL A 361 -3.39 17.75 22.31
N ALA A 362 -2.08 17.55 22.22
CA ALA A 362 -1.48 16.26 21.85
C ALA A 362 -0.78 15.59 23.05
N VAL A 363 -1.16 14.34 23.34
CA VAL A 363 -0.36 13.41 24.17
C VAL A 363 0.62 12.69 23.24
N ARG A 364 1.85 12.44 23.69
CA ARG A 364 2.96 11.96 22.83
C ARG A 364 3.76 10.82 23.44
N ASN A 365 4.48 10.06 22.61
CA ASN A 365 5.31 8.92 23.03
C ASN A 365 6.65 9.30 23.70
N GLY A 366 7.00 10.60 23.76
CA GLY A 366 8.20 11.10 24.44
C GLY A 366 9.52 10.86 23.71
N SER A 367 9.49 10.41 22.44
CA SER A 367 10.67 9.97 21.70
C SER A 367 11.00 10.89 20.52
N GLY A 368 12.16 11.55 20.56
CA GLY A 368 12.62 12.49 19.52
C GLY A 368 12.22 13.96 19.74
N ALA A 369 12.36 14.77 18.69
CA ALA A 369 11.93 16.16 18.63
C ALA A 369 10.44 16.36 18.98
N ASP A 370 10.10 17.54 19.50
CA ASP A 370 8.74 17.97 19.86
C ASP A 370 7.99 17.07 20.87
N GLY A 371 8.72 16.19 21.56
CA GLY A 371 8.16 15.16 22.44
C GLY A 371 7.66 13.92 21.70
N GLY A 372 7.93 13.79 20.39
CA GLY A 372 7.66 12.61 19.58
C GLY A 372 6.27 12.50 18.99
N ARG A 373 5.96 11.29 18.52
CA ARG A 373 4.70 10.93 17.85
C ARG A 373 3.49 11.13 18.77
N VAL A 374 2.43 11.70 18.19
CA VAL A 374 1.14 11.88 18.86
C VAL A 374 0.53 10.51 19.10
N THR A 375 0.26 10.16 20.36
CA THR A 375 -0.50 8.95 20.71
C THR A 375 -1.99 9.24 20.69
N THR A 376 -2.36 10.44 21.17
CA THR A 376 -3.74 10.90 21.35
C THR A 376 -3.81 12.38 20.98
N LEU A 377 -4.74 12.77 20.12
CA LEU A 377 -5.07 14.16 19.84
C LEU A 377 -6.46 14.45 20.42
N LYS A 378 -6.56 15.49 21.25
CA LYS A 378 -7.81 16.03 21.79
C LYS A 378 -8.09 17.38 21.13
N VAL A 379 -9.24 17.50 20.47
CA VAL A 379 -9.66 18.68 19.72
C VAL A 379 -10.96 19.19 20.33
N THR A 380 -10.97 20.44 20.74
CA THR A 380 -12.10 21.08 21.43
C THR A 380 -12.62 22.24 20.58
N GLY A 381 -13.94 22.37 20.45
CA GLY A 381 -14.59 23.42 19.68
C GLY A 381 -15.94 23.85 20.26
N SER A 382 -16.75 24.59 19.48
CA SER A 382 -18.07 25.09 19.90
C SER A 382 -19.10 23.99 20.14
N ASP A 383 -19.02 22.91 19.37
CA ASP A 383 -20.07 21.87 19.32
C ASP A 383 -19.73 20.68 20.21
N GLY A 384 -18.48 20.58 20.68
CA GLY A 384 -18.04 19.56 21.62
C GLY A 384 -16.52 19.37 21.70
N GLU A 385 -16.12 18.18 22.14
CA GLU A 385 -14.75 17.72 22.23
C GLU A 385 -14.63 16.32 21.63
N VAL A 386 -13.58 16.10 20.86
CA VAL A 386 -13.25 14.84 20.18
C VAL A 386 -11.84 14.42 20.58
N GLU A 387 -11.68 13.16 20.99
CA GLU A 387 -10.40 12.55 21.31
C GLU A 387 -10.17 11.36 20.39
N VAL A 388 -9.05 11.36 19.66
CA VAL A 388 -8.71 10.37 18.61
C VAL A 388 -7.27 9.87 18.75
N GLY A 389 -6.97 8.71 18.19
CA GLY A 389 -5.59 8.20 18.13
C GLY A 389 -4.73 8.96 17.13
N GLY A 390 -3.40 8.99 17.31
CA GLY A 390 -2.48 9.68 16.39
C GLY A 390 -2.61 9.29 14.91
N ILE A 391 -2.79 7.98 14.63
CA ILE A 391 -3.01 7.45 13.28
C ILE A 391 -4.37 7.89 12.68
N GLU A 392 -5.37 8.13 13.53
CA GLU A 392 -6.69 8.62 13.14
C GLU A 392 -6.65 10.13 12.87
N ALA A 393 -6.00 10.90 13.75
CA ALA A 393 -5.72 12.31 13.52
C ALA A 393 -4.90 12.55 12.23
N ARG A 394 -3.86 11.72 12.00
CA ARG A 394 -3.09 11.70 10.74
C ARG A 394 -4.00 11.56 9.51
N ARG A 395 -4.96 10.63 9.56
CA ARG A 395 -5.89 10.35 8.44
C ARG A 395 -6.93 11.46 8.26
N ALA A 396 -7.44 12.04 9.35
CA ALA A 396 -8.39 13.15 9.30
C ALA A 396 -7.77 14.45 8.74
N LEU A 397 -6.47 14.66 8.96
CA LEU A 397 -5.72 15.84 8.54
C LEU A 397 -4.82 15.61 7.30
N ASP A 398 -4.94 14.46 6.62
CA ASP A 398 -4.16 14.05 5.44
C ASP A 398 -2.62 14.18 5.59
N LEU A 399 -2.08 13.73 6.73
CA LEU A 399 -0.67 13.93 7.10
C LEU A 399 0.24 12.75 6.74
N ARG A 400 1.52 13.02 6.48
CA ARG A 400 2.54 12.00 6.17
C ARG A 400 2.81 11.05 7.34
N SER A 401 2.67 11.50 8.59
CA SER A 401 2.85 10.68 9.80
C SER A 401 1.97 11.14 10.97
N ASP A 402 1.97 10.37 12.06
CA ASP A 402 1.43 10.77 13.36
C ASP A 402 2.45 11.57 14.21
N TRP A 403 3.59 11.95 13.66
CA TRP A 403 4.56 12.85 14.29
C TRP A 403 4.37 14.26 13.78
N PHE A 404 3.58 15.06 14.48
CA PHE A 404 3.35 16.45 14.12
C PHE A 404 3.10 17.35 15.33
N THR A 405 3.33 18.64 15.15
CA THR A 405 2.89 19.74 16.02
C THR A 405 1.86 20.56 15.26
N ILE A 406 0.90 21.16 15.99
CA ILE A 406 -0.08 22.09 15.42
C ILE A 406 0.12 23.41 16.16
N THR A 407 0.34 24.49 15.42
CA THR A 407 0.63 25.82 15.96
C THR A 407 -0.18 26.90 15.24
N GLU A 408 -0.69 27.87 16.00
CA GLU A 408 -1.36 29.05 15.42
C GLU A 408 -0.33 29.95 14.71
N GLY A 409 -0.72 30.49 13.57
CA GLY A 409 0.11 31.32 12.71
C GLY A 409 0.62 30.59 11.46
N ALA A 410 0.96 31.36 10.44
CA ALA A 410 1.59 30.86 9.21
C ALA A 410 3.12 30.95 9.32
N VAL A 411 3.78 29.80 9.32
CA VAL A 411 5.22 29.71 9.03
C VAL A 411 5.38 29.61 7.51
N ALA A 412 6.39 30.30 6.95
CA ALA A 412 6.73 30.11 5.54
C ALA A 412 7.20 28.66 5.32
N PRO A 413 6.70 27.94 4.29
CA PRO A 413 7.18 26.59 4.01
C PRO A 413 8.71 26.59 3.82
N PRO A 414 9.42 25.52 4.25
CA PRO A 414 10.82 25.34 3.87
C PRO A 414 10.94 25.34 2.34
N THR A 415 12.10 25.72 1.81
CA THR A 415 12.31 25.74 0.36
C THR A 415 12.44 24.31 -0.16
N VAL A 416 11.29 23.70 -0.50
CA VAL A 416 11.16 22.31 -0.95
C VAL A 416 11.99 22.09 -2.21
N ALA A 417 12.87 21.08 -2.17
CA ALA A 417 13.52 20.53 -3.36
C ALA A 417 12.47 19.83 -4.24
N GLU A 418 12.70 19.77 -5.56
CA GLU A 418 11.68 19.31 -6.51
C GLU A 418 11.09 17.93 -6.14
N PRO A 419 9.77 17.74 -6.30
CA PRO A 419 9.11 16.51 -5.85
C PRO A 419 9.53 15.32 -6.71
N GLU A 420 10.37 14.45 -6.16
CA GLU A 420 10.54 13.08 -6.66
C GLU A 420 9.22 12.29 -6.55
N PRO A 421 8.99 11.30 -7.43
CA PRO A 421 7.78 10.50 -7.42
C PRO A 421 7.64 9.72 -6.09
N GLU A 422 6.45 9.79 -5.49
CA GLU A 422 6.17 9.11 -4.23
C GLU A 422 6.19 7.58 -4.36
N LEU A 423 6.51 6.89 -3.26
CA LEU A 423 6.44 5.43 -3.18
C LEU A 423 5.03 4.93 -3.53
N ASN A 424 4.95 3.92 -4.41
CA ASN A 424 3.75 3.53 -5.14
C ASN A 424 2.51 3.34 -4.24
N SER A 425 1.62 4.33 -4.27
CA SER A 425 0.24 4.20 -3.80
C SER A 425 -0.71 4.24 -5.00
N PRO A 426 -1.49 3.18 -5.28
CA PRO A 426 -2.40 3.12 -6.42
C PRO A 426 -3.67 3.96 -6.18
N GLY A 427 -3.50 5.29 -6.19
CA GLY A 427 -4.56 6.30 -6.01
C GLY A 427 -4.93 7.01 -7.32
N ASN A 428 -6.22 7.32 -7.50
CA ASN A 428 -6.71 7.94 -8.73
C ASN A 428 -6.16 9.36 -8.94
N ASN A 429 -5.60 9.62 -10.13
CA ASN A 429 -5.10 10.93 -10.54
C ASN A 429 -6.20 12.00 -10.62
N VAL A 430 -6.09 13.05 -9.78
CA VAL A 430 -6.66 14.38 -10.06
C VAL A 430 -5.70 15.47 -9.53
N GLY A 431 -5.15 16.32 -10.40
CA GLY A 431 -4.60 17.62 -9.98
C GLY A 431 -3.10 17.92 -10.20
N GLY A 432 -2.31 17.00 -10.78
CA GLY A 432 -0.92 17.32 -11.15
C GLY A 432 -0.81 18.33 -12.32
N PRO A 433 0.30 19.07 -12.45
CA PRO A 433 0.53 19.92 -13.63
C PRO A 433 0.57 19.07 -14.89
N VAL A 434 -0.18 19.48 -15.91
CA VAL A 434 -0.34 18.70 -17.15
C VAL A 434 1.01 18.60 -17.86
N SER A 435 1.46 17.37 -18.15
CA SER A 435 2.67 17.17 -18.94
C SER A 435 2.53 17.76 -20.35
N PRO A 436 3.57 18.36 -20.96
CA PRO A 436 3.51 18.88 -22.33
C PRO A 436 3.03 17.85 -23.38
N VAL A 437 3.25 16.56 -23.12
CA VAL A 437 2.72 15.45 -23.94
C VAL A 437 1.20 15.30 -23.80
N ASP A 438 0.65 15.38 -22.58
CA ASP A 438 -0.80 15.36 -22.32
C ASP A 438 -1.50 16.64 -22.77
N GLU A 439 -0.84 17.78 -22.66
CA GLU A 439 -1.34 19.04 -23.22
C GLU A 439 -1.43 18.94 -24.74
N LYS A 440 -0.36 18.47 -25.40
CA LYS A 440 -0.36 18.28 -26.85
C LYS A 440 -1.38 17.24 -27.32
N TYR A 441 -1.53 16.14 -26.59
CA TYR A 441 -2.57 15.15 -26.84
C TYR A 441 -3.97 15.75 -26.72
N ARG A 442 -4.21 16.64 -25.75
CA ARG A 442 -5.49 17.35 -25.59
C ARG A 442 -5.75 18.36 -26.71
N GLU A 443 -4.75 19.12 -27.16
CA GLU A 443 -4.86 20.02 -28.33
C GLU A 443 -5.34 19.29 -29.58
N LEU A 444 -4.88 18.06 -29.78
CA LEU A 444 -5.21 17.22 -30.94
C LEU A 444 -6.62 16.60 -30.89
N GLY A 445 -7.33 16.74 -29.76
CA GLY A 445 -8.64 16.11 -29.53
C GLY A 445 -8.60 14.79 -28.74
N GLY A 446 -7.46 14.46 -28.12
CA GLY A 446 -7.29 13.27 -27.29
C GLY A 446 -7.59 11.97 -28.03
N ALA A 447 -8.40 11.10 -27.43
CA ALA A 447 -8.72 9.78 -28.00
C ALA A 447 -9.58 9.85 -29.28
N ALA A 448 -10.12 11.03 -29.64
CA ALA A 448 -10.81 11.27 -30.90
C ALA A 448 -9.88 11.81 -32.03
N SER A 449 -8.58 11.99 -31.74
CA SER A 449 -7.54 12.36 -32.71
C SER A 449 -7.08 11.17 -33.56
N THR A 450 -6.24 11.40 -34.58
CA THR A 450 -5.63 10.31 -35.38
C THR A 450 -4.69 9.42 -34.58
N LEU A 451 -4.17 9.90 -33.44
CA LEU A 451 -3.37 9.09 -32.52
C LEU A 451 -4.21 8.05 -31.76
N GLY A 452 -5.50 8.30 -31.54
CA GLY A 452 -6.36 7.46 -30.72
C GLY A 452 -5.87 7.33 -29.27
N ALA A 453 -6.13 6.19 -28.63
CA ALA A 453 -5.85 5.97 -27.21
C ALA A 453 -4.34 5.81 -26.90
N PRO A 454 -3.87 6.22 -25.70
CA PRO A 454 -2.52 5.93 -25.24
C PRO A 454 -2.33 4.43 -25.01
N LEU A 455 -1.13 3.92 -25.33
CA LEU A 455 -0.75 2.51 -25.21
C LEU A 455 0.00 2.19 -23.91
N GLY A 456 0.24 3.17 -23.06
CA GLY A 456 0.99 3.03 -21.81
C GLY A 456 1.24 4.37 -21.13
N PRO A 457 2.03 4.38 -20.03
CA PRO A 457 2.47 5.60 -19.37
C PRO A 457 3.42 6.40 -20.26
N GLN A 458 3.74 7.61 -19.80
CA GLN A 458 4.83 8.40 -20.38
C GLN A 458 6.18 7.82 -19.99
N MET A 459 7.12 7.80 -20.93
CA MET A 459 8.47 7.25 -20.76
C MET A 459 9.52 8.33 -21.04
N MET A 460 10.68 8.22 -20.40
CA MET A 460 11.84 9.07 -20.69
C MET A 460 12.49 8.69 -22.02
N LEU A 461 13.01 9.67 -22.76
CA LEU A 461 13.95 9.41 -23.84
C LEU A 461 15.33 9.02 -23.29
N PRO A 462 16.18 8.30 -24.05
CA PRO A 462 17.54 8.01 -23.66
C PRO A 462 18.33 9.27 -23.26
N ASN A 463 19.19 9.13 -22.23
CA ASN A 463 19.96 10.23 -21.64
C ASN A 463 19.10 11.42 -21.15
N GLU A 464 17.85 11.15 -20.73
CA GLU A 464 16.90 12.13 -20.17
C GLU A 464 16.59 13.34 -21.07
N ALA A 465 16.89 13.24 -22.38
CA ALA A 465 16.77 14.34 -23.35
C ALA A 465 15.33 14.83 -23.60
N GLY A 466 14.34 14.21 -22.97
CA GLY A 466 12.92 14.51 -23.07
C GLY A 466 12.06 13.33 -22.66
N VAL A 467 10.79 13.36 -23.08
CA VAL A 467 9.75 12.37 -22.72
C VAL A 467 8.89 12.04 -23.93
N PHE A 468 8.34 10.84 -23.98
CA PHE A 468 7.42 10.42 -25.03
C PHE A 468 6.28 9.54 -24.51
N ARG A 469 5.19 9.46 -25.27
CA ARG A 469 4.11 8.48 -25.04
C ARG A 469 3.63 7.89 -26.35
N LEU A 470 3.45 6.57 -26.36
CA LEU A 470 2.91 5.82 -27.48
C LEU A 470 1.38 5.85 -27.46
N TYR A 471 0.78 5.94 -28.65
CA TYR A 471 -0.65 5.94 -28.89
C TYR A 471 -0.99 4.99 -30.05
N THR A 472 -2.24 4.54 -30.16
CA THR A 472 -2.69 3.57 -31.18
C THR A 472 -2.34 3.94 -32.64
N GLY A 473 -2.20 5.23 -32.94
CA GLY A 473 -1.90 5.76 -34.28
C GLY A 473 -0.57 6.52 -34.39
N GLY A 474 0.29 6.56 -33.36
CA GLY A 474 1.56 7.28 -33.42
C GLY A 474 2.21 7.54 -32.06
N VAL A 475 3.17 8.47 -32.01
CA VAL A 475 3.88 8.87 -30.78
C VAL A 475 3.90 10.39 -30.65
N ILE A 476 3.75 10.89 -29.43
CA ILE A 476 4.10 12.28 -29.10
C ILE A 476 5.44 12.26 -28.36
N ILE A 477 6.39 13.06 -28.83
CA ILE A 477 7.74 13.20 -28.28
C ILE A 477 7.93 14.66 -27.89
N TRP A 478 8.25 14.94 -26.63
CA TRP A 478 8.66 16.26 -26.16
C TRP A 478 10.14 16.28 -25.81
N THR A 479 10.84 17.34 -26.21
CA THR A 479 12.17 17.69 -25.70
C THR A 479 12.21 19.18 -25.36
N GLN A 480 13.12 19.58 -24.46
CA GLN A 480 13.27 20.98 -24.06
C GLN A 480 13.62 21.91 -25.25
N SER A 481 14.26 21.37 -26.30
CA SER A 481 14.70 22.11 -27.48
C SER A 481 13.70 22.15 -28.64
N LEU A 482 12.76 21.19 -28.72
CA LEU A 482 11.80 21.07 -29.84
C LEU A 482 10.34 21.24 -29.41
N GLY A 483 10.02 21.22 -28.11
CA GLY A 483 8.65 21.14 -27.62
C GLY A 483 7.98 19.81 -27.97
N ALA A 484 6.66 19.73 -27.86
CA ALA A 484 5.89 18.51 -28.12
C ALA A 484 5.62 18.33 -29.63
N GLN A 485 6.30 17.37 -30.22
CA GLN A 485 6.20 16.97 -31.63
C GLN A 485 5.37 15.69 -31.77
N VAL A 486 4.63 15.58 -32.87
CA VAL A 486 3.78 14.41 -33.19
C VAL A 486 4.41 13.66 -34.34
N VAL A 487 4.64 12.35 -34.16
CA VAL A 487 5.04 11.44 -35.23
C VAL A 487 3.93 10.43 -35.42
N ASP A 488 3.09 10.68 -36.42
CA ASP A 488 1.98 9.81 -36.81
C ASP A 488 2.52 8.52 -37.47
N SER A 489 1.86 7.39 -37.22
CA SER A 489 2.26 6.07 -37.75
C SER A 489 2.23 5.99 -39.28
N SER A 490 1.48 6.88 -39.96
CA SER A 490 1.55 7.04 -41.41
C SER A 490 2.92 7.55 -41.90
N VAL A 491 3.58 8.43 -41.14
CA VAL A 491 4.91 8.97 -41.47
C VAL A 491 6.01 7.92 -41.20
N LEU A 492 5.87 7.15 -40.13
CA LEU A 492 6.80 6.06 -39.81
C LEU A 492 6.83 4.96 -40.88
N ARG A 493 5.71 4.73 -41.59
CA ARG A 493 5.65 3.80 -42.73
C ARG A 493 6.45 4.25 -43.95
N GLU A 494 6.71 5.55 -44.10
CA GLU A 494 7.54 6.10 -45.18
C GLU A 494 9.05 5.96 -44.89
N TRP A 495 9.42 5.60 -43.66
CA TRP A 495 10.80 5.42 -43.18
C TRP A 495 11.19 3.96 -42.92
N ILE A 496 10.26 3.01 -43.06
CA ILE A 496 10.55 1.57 -43.05
C ILE A 496 10.87 1.16 -44.50
N PRO A 497 12.08 0.65 -44.81
CA PRO A 497 12.37 0.10 -46.13
C PRO A 497 11.48 -1.12 -46.38
N ASP A 498 10.77 -1.15 -47.51
CA ASP A 498 9.93 -2.28 -47.88
C ASP A 498 10.73 -3.59 -47.92
N GLY A 499 10.36 -4.54 -47.06
CA GLY A 499 11.04 -5.83 -46.88
C GLY A 499 10.85 -6.82 -48.03
N THR A 500 10.79 -6.35 -49.28
CA THR A 500 10.52 -7.13 -50.49
C THR A 500 11.69 -7.17 -51.48
N GLY A 501 12.91 -6.86 -51.00
CA GLY A 501 14.16 -7.17 -51.71
C GLY A 501 14.47 -8.67 -51.66
N SER A 502 14.32 -9.37 -52.79
CA SER A 502 14.60 -10.81 -52.92
C SER A 502 16.08 -11.15 -52.69
N ALA A 503 16.36 -12.29 -52.07
CA ALA A 503 17.69 -12.90 -52.10
C ALA A 503 18.11 -13.13 -53.57
N GLY A 504 19.17 -12.46 -54.02
CA GLY A 504 19.47 -12.28 -55.44
C GLY A 504 20.96 -12.12 -55.72
N ASP A 505 21.63 -13.26 -55.86
CA ASP A 505 22.97 -13.48 -56.42
C ASP A 505 24.20 -12.98 -55.62
N ALA A 506 25.35 -13.59 -55.90
CA ALA A 506 26.63 -13.32 -55.25
C ALA A 506 27.68 -12.87 -56.28
N GLY A 507 28.14 -11.62 -56.17
CA GLY A 507 29.17 -11.04 -57.05
C GLY A 507 30.49 -10.80 -56.30
N GLU A 508 31.60 -11.29 -56.86
CA GLU A 508 32.95 -11.01 -56.36
C GLU A 508 33.41 -9.56 -56.65
N PRO A 509 34.34 -9.00 -55.86
CA PRO A 509 34.74 -7.60 -55.99
C PRO A 509 35.67 -7.32 -57.18
N SER A 510 35.20 -6.49 -58.11
CA SER A 510 36.03 -5.61 -58.95
C SER A 510 35.27 -4.30 -59.22
N GLY A 511 35.90 -3.15 -59.42
CA GLY A 511 37.32 -2.80 -59.38
C GLY A 511 37.52 -1.36 -59.89
N GLU A 512 38.65 -0.73 -59.53
CA GLU A 512 39.16 0.55 -60.06
C GLU A 512 38.29 1.82 -59.83
N GLU A 513 38.76 2.70 -58.94
CA GLU A 513 38.45 4.14 -59.02
C GLU A 513 39.28 4.81 -60.15
N PRO A 514 38.71 5.74 -60.93
CA PRO A 514 39.50 6.63 -61.78
C PRO A 514 40.06 7.83 -60.99
N VAL A 515 41.30 8.20 -61.32
CA VAL A 515 42.07 9.30 -60.72
C VAL A 515 41.52 10.69 -61.08
N GLU A 516 41.38 11.59 -60.10
CA GLU A 516 41.94 12.98 -60.09
C GLU A 516 41.54 13.74 -58.81
N GLY A 517 42.49 14.45 -58.18
CA GLY A 517 42.25 15.26 -56.97
C GLY A 517 43.50 15.50 -56.10
#